data_AF-A0A4U8V6A0-F1
#
_entry.id   AF-A0A4U8V6A0-F1
#
_cell.length_a   1.000
_cell.length_b   1.000
_cell.length_c   1.000
_cell.angle_alpha   90.00
_cell.angle_beta   90.00
_cell.angle_gamma   90.00
#
_symmetry.space_group_name_H-M   'P 1'
#
loop_
_entity.id
_entity.type
_entity.pdbx_description
1 polymer ?
#
loop_
_entity_poly.entity_id
_entity_poly.type
_entity_poly.pdbx_seq_one_letter_code
_entity_poly.pdbx_strand_id
1 'polypeptide(L)'
;MPAKYLPLIADYESRIERALEDGDTAEAVHLLDCIRELPNMPDFPPMVAPRLRDVLVRFDGIIHAHRMGSSTWEQAPNPSRQQGRD
;
A
#
# COMPACT_ATOMS: atom_id res chain seq x y z
N MET A 1 4.77 4.77 28.39
CA MET A 1 4.62 6.02 27.61
C MET A 1 4.13 5.66 26.20
N PRO A 2 2.85 5.92 25.86
CA PRO A 2 2.27 5.56 24.56
C PRO A 2 2.80 6.41 23.38
N ALA A 3 3.54 7.49 23.66
CA ALA A 3 4.01 8.47 22.69
C ALA A 3 5.07 7.96 21.68
N LYS A 4 5.64 6.75 21.87
CA LYS A 4 6.64 6.19 20.95
C LYS A 4 6.02 5.50 19.72
N TYR A 5 4.77 5.06 19.81
CA TYR A 5 4.13 4.30 18.73
C TYR A 5 3.59 5.17 17.60
N LEU A 6 3.09 6.37 17.93
CA LEU A 6 2.65 7.33 16.92
C LEU A 6 3.77 7.77 15.95
N PRO A 7 4.94 8.24 16.43
CA PRO A 7 6.06 8.56 15.54
C PRO A 7 6.61 7.33 14.83
N LEU A 8 6.57 6.14 15.45
CA LEU A 8 6.96 4.90 14.78
C LEU A 8 6.02 4.59 13.59
N ILE A 9 4.71 4.68 13.79
CA ILE A 9 3.73 4.47 12.70
C ILE A 9 3.95 5.47 11.58
N ALA A 10 4.22 6.74 11.91
CA ALA A 10 4.52 7.77 10.92
C ALA A 10 5.81 7.48 10.14
N ASP A 11 6.86 6.98 10.80
CA ASP A 11 8.11 6.56 10.14
C ASP A 11 7.86 5.43 9.14
N TYR A 12 7.13 4.39 9.56
CA TYR A 12 6.76 3.29 8.67
C TYR A 12 5.87 3.75 7.52
N GLU A 13 4.91 4.66 7.75
CA GLU A 13 4.09 5.27 6.71
C GLU A 13 4.96 5.92 5.63
N SER A 14 5.91 6.77 6.01
CA SER A 14 6.83 7.40 5.04
C SER A 14 7.75 6.41 4.33
N ARG A 15 8.19 5.33 5.01
CA ARG A 15 9.01 4.29 4.38
C ARG A 15 8.23 3.45 3.38
N ILE A 16 6.97 3.13 3.67
CA ILE A 16 6.08 2.41 2.76
C ILE A 16 5.77 3.28 1.54
N GLU A 17 5.47 4.57 1.73
CA GLU A 17 5.28 5.51 0.62
C GLU A 17 6.52 5.54 -0.28
N ARG A 18 7.71 5.69 0.29
CA ARG A 18 8.95 5.72 -0.50
C ARG A 18 9.21 4.41 -1.24
N ALA A 19 8.98 3.26 -0.59
CA ALA A 19 9.14 1.96 -1.25
C ALA A 19 8.18 1.80 -2.44
N LEU A 20 6.94 2.29 -2.31
CA LEU A 20 5.98 2.31 -3.41
C LEU A 20 6.40 3.25 -4.54
N GLU A 21 6.95 4.42 -4.22
CA GLU A 21 7.49 5.38 -5.21
C GLU A 21 8.69 4.81 -5.99
N ASP A 22 9.57 4.07 -5.31
CA ASP A 22 10.69 3.34 -5.93
C ASP A 22 10.21 2.10 -6.74
N GLY A 23 8.92 1.76 -6.66
CA GLY A 23 8.35 0.56 -7.28
C GLY A 23 8.66 -0.73 -6.52
N ASP A 24 9.32 -0.65 -5.36
CA ASP A 24 9.65 -1.77 -4.50
C ASP A 24 8.44 -2.21 -3.68
N THR A 25 7.53 -2.88 -4.38
CA THR A 25 6.28 -3.39 -3.78
C THR A 25 6.56 -4.49 -2.75
N ALA A 26 7.70 -5.19 -2.86
CA ALA A 26 8.09 -6.23 -1.91
C ALA A 26 8.48 -5.63 -0.56
N GLU A 27 9.31 -4.58 -0.55
CA GLU A 27 9.68 -3.83 0.65
C GLU A 27 8.45 -3.15 1.27
N ALA A 28 7.57 -2.56 0.47
CA ALA A 28 6.32 -1.97 0.95
C ALA A 28 5.44 -2.99 1.70
N VAL A 29 5.29 -4.20 1.15
CA VAL A 29 4.55 -5.30 1.81
C VAL A 29 5.25 -5.75 3.09
N HIS A 30 6.57 -5.88 3.07
CA HIS A 30 7.35 -6.30 4.24
C HIS A 30 7.21 -5.29 5.40
N LEU A 31 7.30 -4.00 5.11
CA LEU A 31 7.12 -2.93 6.09
C LEU A 31 5.68 -2.91 6.64
N LEU A 32 4.69 -3.15 5.79
CA LEU A 32 3.29 -3.22 6.19
C LEU A 32 3.03 -4.40 7.14
N ASP A 33 3.65 -5.55 6.88
CA ASP A 33 3.54 -6.73 7.75
C ASP A 33 4.23 -6.49 9.10
N CYS A 34 5.41 -5.85 9.10
CA CYS A 34 6.10 -5.45 10.33
C CYS A 34 5.21 -4.59 11.25
N ILE A 35 4.51 -3.59 10.71
CA ILE A 35 3.64 -2.74 11.55
C ILE A 35 2.35 -3.46 11.97
N ARG A 36 1.92 -4.49 11.23
CA ARG A 36 0.75 -5.29 11.56
C ARG A 36 0.96 -6.14 12.82
N GLU A 37 2.21 -6.38 13.21
CA GLU A 37 2.56 -7.08 14.45
C GLU A 37 2.59 -6.19 15.70
N LEU A 38 2.60 -4.85 15.54
CA LEU A 38 2.57 -3.90 16.67
C LEU A 38 1.48 -4.18 17.74
N PRO A 39 0.22 -4.52 17.41
CA PRO A 39 -0.81 -4.77 18.41
C PRO A 39 -0.61 -6.08 19.19
N ASN A 40 0.28 -6.97 18.75
CA ASN A 40 0.67 -8.16 19.50
C ASN A 40 1.67 -7.83 20.64
N MET A 41 2.24 -6.61 20.67
CA MET A 41 3.15 -6.22 21.73
C MET A 41 2.40 -5.98 23.05
N PRO A 42 2.94 -6.45 24.19
CA PRO A 42 2.30 -6.29 25.50
C PRO A 42 2.15 -4.83 25.94
N ASP A 43 2.99 -3.93 25.39
CA ASP A 43 2.99 -2.49 25.65
C ASP A 43 2.21 -1.69 24.60
N PHE A 44 1.43 -2.33 23.72
CA PHE A 44 0.73 -1.61 22.65
C PHE A 44 -0.47 -0.81 23.20
N PRO A 45 -0.48 0.51 23.03
CA PRO A 45 -1.53 1.35 23.59
C PRO A 45 -2.81 1.28 22.74
N PRO A 46 -3.98 0.95 23.32
CA PRO A 46 -5.22 0.78 22.57
C PRO A 46 -5.69 2.06 21.84
N MET A 47 -5.29 3.23 22.33
CA MET A 47 -5.55 4.52 21.67
C MET A 47 -4.87 4.67 20.30
N VAL A 48 -3.83 3.88 20.01
CA VAL A 48 -3.09 3.91 18.74
C VAL A 48 -3.62 2.90 17.73
N ALA A 49 -4.39 1.89 18.17
CA ALA A 49 -5.03 0.90 17.32
C ALA A 49 -5.83 1.48 16.14
N PRO A 50 -6.69 2.52 16.30
CA PRO A 50 -7.44 3.07 15.16
C PRO A 50 -6.52 3.70 14.11
N ARG A 51 -5.47 4.43 14.52
CA ARG A 51 -4.51 5.04 13.58
C ARG A 51 -3.72 3.97 12.83
N LEU A 52 -3.28 2.93 13.52
CA LEU A 52 -2.61 1.80 12.88
C LEU A 52 -3.51 1.11 11.85
N ARG A 53 -4.78 0.88 12.19
CA ARG A 53 -5.75 0.26 11.28
C ARG A 53 -5.97 1.10 10.02
N ASP A 54 -6.07 2.42 10.17
CA ASP A 54 -6.24 3.34 9.04
C ASP A 54 -5.06 3.24 8.04
N VAL A 55 -3.83 3.24 8.58
CA VAL A 55 -2.59 3.06 7.82
C VAL A 55 -2.56 1.71 7.11
N LEU A 56 -2.90 0.62 7.81
CA LEU A 56 -2.95 -0.72 7.24
C LEU A 56 -3.91 -0.81 6.05
N VAL A 57 -5.13 -0.28 6.21
CA VAL A 57 -6.16 -0.30 5.14
C VAL A 57 -5.75 0.55 3.95
N ARG A 58 -5.18 1.74 4.20
CA ARG A 58 -4.73 2.64 3.13
C ARG A 58 -3.65 1.98 2.26
N PHE A 59 -2.61 1.43 2.87
CA PHE A 59 -1.49 0.84 2.12
C PHE A 59 -1.82 -0.52 1.52
N ASP A 60 -2.65 -1.35 2.17
CA ASP A 60 -3.14 -2.60 1.57
C ASP A 60 -3.88 -2.32 0.25
N GLY A 61 -4.75 -1.30 0.25
CA GLY A 61 -5.44 -0.85 -0.97
C GLY A 61 -4.48 -0.33 -2.04
N ILE A 62 -3.48 0.48 -1.68
CA ILE A 62 -2.48 1.01 -2.63
C ILE A 62 -1.65 -0.13 -3.22
N ILE A 63 -1.13 -1.05 -2.40
CA ILE A 63 -0.35 -2.21 -2.85
C ILE A 63 -1.19 -3.10 -3.77
N HIS A 64 -2.45 -3.34 -3.41
CA HIS A 64 -3.37 -4.13 -4.23
C HIS A 64 -3.64 -3.44 -5.58
N ALA A 65 -3.82 -2.13 -5.58
CA ALA A 65 -3.95 -1.32 -6.80
C ALA A 65 -2.65 -1.30 -7.61
N HIS A 66 -1.47 -1.27 -6.98
CA HIS A 66 -0.19 -1.33 -7.66
C HIS A 66 0.02 -2.69 -8.34
N ARG A 67 -0.39 -3.77 -7.67
CA ARG A 67 -0.34 -5.15 -8.17
C ARG A 67 -1.32 -5.39 -9.33
N MET A 68 -2.52 -4.79 -9.29
CA MET A 68 -3.52 -4.90 -10.36
C MET A 68 -3.36 -3.85 -11.47
N GLY A 69 -2.76 -2.71 -11.17
CA GLY A 69 -2.53 -1.58 -12.07
C GLY A 69 -1.53 -1.88 -13.19
N SER A 70 -0.68 -2.90 -13.01
CA SER A 70 0.13 -3.48 -14.09
C SER A 70 -0.66 -4.36 -15.07
N SER A 71 -1.99 -4.49 -14.92
CA SER A 71 -2.82 -5.36 -15.78
C SER A 71 -3.99 -4.66 -16.50
N THR A 72 -4.10 -3.33 -16.45
CA THR A 72 -5.25 -2.63 -17.06
C THR A 72 -4.83 -1.51 -18.01
N TRP A 73 -4.31 -1.88 -19.19
CA TRP A 73 -4.58 -1.14 -20.44
C TRP A 73 -4.11 -1.83 -21.75
N GLU A 74 -3.46 -3.00 -21.71
CA GLU A 74 -2.92 -3.64 -22.92
C GLU A 74 -3.79 -4.76 -23.54
N GLN A 75 -5.12 -4.65 -23.47
CA GLN A 75 -6.02 -5.44 -24.32
C GLN A 75 -7.15 -4.56 -24.91
N ALA A 76 -6.78 -3.85 -25.99
CA ALA A 76 -7.44 -3.75 -27.32
C ALA A 76 -8.99 -3.93 -27.45
N PRO A 77 -9.67 -3.24 -28.40
CA PRO A 77 -9.20 -3.11 -29.78
C PRO A 77 -9.20 -1.71 -30.38
N ASN A 78 -8.17 -1.46 -31.16
CA ASN A 78 -8.07 -0.38 -32.15
C ASN A 78 -9.19 -0.55 -33.20
N PRO A 79 -10.15 0.39 -33.34
CA PRO A 79 -11.18 0.28 -34.36
C PRO A 79 -10.73 0.73 -35.76
N SER A 80 -9.46 1.09 -36.00
CA SER A 80 -9.03 1.69 -37.27
C SER A 80 -8.71 0.71 -38.41
N ARG A 81 -9.40 -0.44 -38.49
CA ARG A 81 -9.17 -1.38 -39.60
C ARG A 81 -10.44 -1.93 -40.25
N GLN A 82 -11.31 -1.04 -40.69
CA GLN A 82 -12.29 -1.18 -41.78
C GLN A 82 -12.69 0.26 -42.14
N GLN A 83 -12.55 0.79 -43.35
CA GLN A 83 -13.03 0.23 -44.60
C GLN A 83 -12.39 1.01 -45.77
N GLY A 84 -11.64 0.29 -46.60
CA GLY A 84 -11.50 0.61 -48.02
C GLY A 84 -12.28 -0.44 -48.80
N ARG A 85 -12.83 -0.04 -49.96
CA ARG A 85 -13.83 -0.70 -50.82
C ARG A 85 -15.25 -0.57 -50.27
N ASP A 86 -16.21 -0.01 -51.01
CA ASP A 86 -16.43 0.05 -52.46
C ASP A 86 -17.01 1.42 -52.86
#